data_AF-A0A533WK41-F1
#
_entry.id   AF-A0A533WK41-F1
#
_cell.length_a   1.000
_cell.length_b   1.000
_cell.length_c   1.000
_cell.angle_alpha   90.00
_cell.angle_beta   90.00
_cell.angle_gamma   90.00
#
_symmetry.space_group_name_H-M   'P 1'
#
loop_
_entity.id
_entity.type
_entity.pdbx_description
1 polymer ?
#
loop_
_entity_poly.entity_id
_entity_poly.type
_entity_poly.pdbx_seq_one_letter_code
_entity_poly.pdbx_strand_id
1 'polypeptide(L)'
;MDLYALEYGQDDPTKCTARKMVRMEMARSVNRKFHASDSTVVLNPYAHRTISPDDRGVKGILVLDCSWKQAKEVFFRKLGGKHRRLPGLLAANPTNYSRLGILSSLEALAAEAEVLKLEREFFPQLYEWENP
;
A
#
# COMPACT_ATOMS: atom_id res chain seq x y z
N MET A 1 0.77 14.47 -4.96
CA MET A 1 1.14 13.66 -3.78
C MET A 1 1.97 12.49 -4.27
N ASP A 2 3.13 12.24 -3.68
CA ASP A 2 4.02 11.19 -4.14
C ASP A 2 3.51 9.80 -3.69
N LEU A 3 3.57 8.83 -4.59
CA LEU A 3 3.37 7.43 -4.24
C LEU A 3 4.71 6.71 -4.27
N TYR A 4 5.04 6.04 -3.18
CA TYR A 4 6.25 5.25 -3.04
C TYR A 4 5.89 3.78 -2.85
N ALA A 5 6.57 2.90 -3.57
CA ALA A 5 6.44 1.46 -3.42
C ALA A 5 7.77 0.87 -2.98
N LEU A 6 7.83 0.30 -1.78
CA LEU A 6 8.99 -0.43 -1.30
C LEU A 6 8.85 -1.90 -1.67
N GLU A 7 9.54 -2.30 -2.74
CA GLU A 7 9.53 -3.68 -3.25
C GLU A 7 10.56 -4.55 -2.54
N TYR A 8 10.12 -5.58 -1.82
CA TYR A 8 11.04 -6.59 -1.27
C TYR A 8 11.39 -7.69 -2.28
N GLY A 9 10.63 -7.80 -3.39
CA GLY A 9 10.87 -8.76 -4.47
C GLY A 9 10.66 -10.21 -4.05
N GLN A 10 9.73 -10.43 -3.10
CA GLN A 10 9.49 -11.73 -2.46
C GLN A 10 8.23 -12.42 -2.97
N ASP A 11 7.34 -11.68 -3.62
CA ASP A 11 6.14 -12.20 -4.23
C ASP A 11 6.33 -12.51 -5.71
N ASP A 12 5.41 -13.31 -6.25
CA ASP A 12 5.32 -13.59 -7.68
C ASP A 12 5.21 -12.26 -8.46
N PRO A 13 6.17 -11.94 -9.34
CA PRO A 13 6.22 -10.66 -10.04
C PRO A 13 5.05 -10.44 -10.99
N THR A 14 4.28 -11.48 -11.33
CA THR A 14 3.07 -11.38 -12.15
C THR A 14 1.84 -10.96 -11.33
N LYS A 15 1.84 -11.26 -10.03
CA LYS A 15 0.74 -10.97 -9.07
C LYS A 15 1.00 -9.74 -8.21
N CYS A 16 2.24 -9.26 -8.18
CA CYS A 16 2.66 -8.09 -7.41
C CYS A 16 2.04 -6.79 -7.96
N THR A 17 1.06 -6.24 -7.25
CA THR A 17 0.44 -4.96 -7.65
C THR A 17 1.33 -3.76 -7.44
N ALA A 18 2.21 -3.77 -6.44
CA ALA A 18 3.18 -2.69 -6.28
C ALA A 18 4.08 -2.54 -7.50
N ARG A 19 4.56 -3.66 -8.04
CA ARG A 19 5.34 -3.69 -9.27
C ARG A 19 4.53 -3.27 -10.49
N LYS A 20 3.25 -3.66 -10.58
CA LYS A 20 2.35 -3.16 -11.64
C LYS A 20 2.22 -1.63 -11.58
N MET A 21 2.00 -1.07 -10.39
CA MET A 21 1.92 0.39 -10.20
C MET A 21 3.23 1.11 -10.54
N VAL A 22 4.38 0.52 -10.23
CA VAL A 22 5.68 1.06 -10.64
C VAL A 22 5.84 1.02 -12.16
N ARG A 23 5.48 -0.09 -12.82
CA ARG A 23 5.55 -0.23 -14.28
C ARG A 23 4.63 0.74 -15.02
N MET A 24 3.49 1.09 -14.42
CA MET A 24 2.54 2.05 -14.96
C MET A 24 2.84 3.51 -14.53
N GLU A 25 4.02 3.76 -13.97
CA GLU A 25 4.49 5.09 -13.52
C GLU A 25 3.60 5.77 -12.47
N MET A 26 2.72 5.01 -11.80
CA MET A 26 1.83 5.52 -10.75
C MET A 26 2.55 5.65 -9.41
N ALA A 27 3.53 4.77 -9.15
CA ALA A 27 4.33 4.79 -7.92
C ALA A 27 5.82 4.75 -8.24
N ARG A 28 6.61 5.49 -7.46
CA ARG A 28 8.07 5.45 -7.52
C ARG A 28 8.57 4.25 -6.71
N SER A 29 9.31 3.35 -7.35
CA SER A 29 10.01 2.28 -6.62
C SER A 29 11.08 2.88 -5.71
N VAL A 30 11.08 2.49 -4.44
CA VAL A 30 12.07 2.92 -3.44
C VAL A 30 12.78 1.69 -2.87
N ASN A 31 14.04 1.87 -2.47
CA ASN A 31 14.84 0.77 -1.94
C ASN A 31 14.77 0.68 -0.41
N ARG A 32 15.35 -0.39 0.16
CA ARG A 32 15.33 -0.68 1.61
C ARG A 32 16.03 0.35 2.50
N LYS A 33 16.79 1.30 1.92
CA LYS A 33 17.42 2.42 2.64
C LYS A 33 16.53 3.67 2.64
N PHE A 34 15.39 3.65 1.94
CA PHE A 34 14.45 4.75 1.93
C PHE A 34 13.91 4.99 3.34
N HIS A 35 13.94 6.26 3.74
CA HIS A 35 13.39 6.71 5.01
C HIS A 35 12.30 7.74 4.70
N ALA A 36 11.06 7.40 5.05
CA ALA A 36 9.91 8.27 4.87
C ALA A 36 10.05 9.53 5.74
N SER A 37 9.73 10.68 5.17
CA SER A 37 9.65 11.93 5.92
C SER A 37 8.38 11.96 6.77
N ASP A 38 8.32 12.87 7.75
CA ASP A 38 7.14 13.03 8.62
C ASP A 38 5.89 13.50 7.86
N SER A 39 6.06 13.98 6.62
CA SER A 39 4.96 14.29 5.70
C SER A 39 4.51 13.10 4.87
N THR A 40 5.00 11.90 5.12
CA THR A 40 4.63 10.67 4.39
C THR A 40 3.87 9.71 5.30
N VAL A 41 2.72 9.23 4.85
CA VAL A 41 2.00 8.14 5.53
C VAL A 41 2.56 6.81 5.05
N VAL A 42 2.86 5.93 6.00
CA VAL A 42 3.26 4.56 5.75
C VAL A 42 2.06 3.66 6.03
N LEU A 43 1.51 3.02 5.00
CA LEU A 43 0.44 2.05 5.16
C LEU A 43 1.00 0.81 5.85
N ASN A 44 0.67 0.66 7.13
CA ASN A 44 1.19 -0.38 8.02
C ASN A 44 0.03 -1.06 8.75
N PRO A 45 -0.28 -2.34 8.45
CA PRO A 45 -1.40 -3.07 9.08
C PRO A 45 -1.21 -3.26 10.59
N TYR A 46 0.02 -3.14 11.10
CA TYR A 46 0.35 -3.28 12.52
C TYR A 46 0.38 -1.93 13.27
N ALA A 47 0.11 -0.81 12.62
CA ALA A 47 0.09 0.49 13.28
C ALA A 47 -1.07 0.60 14.28
N HIS A 48 -0.83 1.30 15.39
CA HIS A 48 -1.88 1.54 16.39
C HIS A 48 -2.95 2.52 15.90
N ARG A 49 -2.56 3.54 15.13
CA ARG A 49 -3.48 4.55 14.60
C ARG A 49 -4.03 4.12 13.25
N THR A 50 -5.34 4.19 13.10
CA THR A 50 -6.01 4.04 11.81
C THR A 50 -5.86 5.34 11.01
N ILE A 51 -5.72 5.24 9.68
CA ILE A 51 -5.76 6.40 8.80
C ILE A 51 -7.11 7.11 8.94
N SER A 52 -7.09 8.43 8.85
CA SER A 52 -8.27 9.27 9.04
C SER A 52 -8.20 10.53 8.18
N PRO A 53 -9.29 11.30 8.05
CA PRO A 53 -9.26 12.58 7.35
C PRO A 53 -8.22 13.57 7.86
N ASP A 54 -7.75 13.44 9.11
CA ASP A 54 -6.66 14.27 9.67
C ASP A 54 -5.30 14.03 9.01
N ASP A 55 -5.15 12.91 8.31
CA ASP A 55 -3.95 12.60 7.53
C ASP A 55 -4.01 13.24 6.12
N ARG A 56 -5.08 13.98 5.79
CA ARG A 56 -5.12 14.80 4.57
C ARG A 56 -3.99 15.84 4.56
N GLY A 57 -3.47 16.13 3.37
CA GLY A 57 -2.37 17.09 3.18
C GLY A 57 -0.97 16.50 3.40
N VAL A 58 -0.86 15.20 3.68
CA VAL A 58 0.43 14.50 3.56
C VAL A 58 0.98 14.61 2.13
N LYS A 59 2.30 14.68 2.02
CA LYS A 59 2.99 14.87 0.75
C LYS A 59 3.25 13.55 0.03
N GLY A 60 3.23 12.43 0.75
CA GLY A 60 3.38 11.13 0.12
C GLY A 60 2.72 9.98 0.88
N ILE A 61 2.51 8.88 0.16
CA ILE A 61 2.07 7.59 0.68
C ILE A 61 3.13 6.54 0.34
N LEU A 62 3.50 5.74 1.33
CA LEU A 62 4.40 4.61 1.18
C LEU A 62 3.61 3.31 1.36
N VAL A 63 3.63 2.47 0.32
CA VAL A 63 3.17 1.08 0.37
C VAL A 63 4.34 0.12 0.37
N LEU A 64 4.17 -1.00 1.06
CA LEU A 64 5.18 -2.04 1.15
C LEU A 64 4.69 -3.27 0.42
N ASP A 65 5.53 -3.78 -0.46
CA ASP A 65 5.31 -5.04 -1.16
C ASP A 65 6.22 -6.10 -0.55
N CYS A 66 5.63 -6.88 0.35
CA CYS A 66 6.30 -7.98 1.02
C CYS A 66 5.28 -9.08 1.32
N SER A 67 5.78 -10.32 1.40
CA SER A 67 4.94 -11.44 1.82
C SER A 67 4.40 -11.20 3.23
N TRP A 68 3.16 -11.61 3.48
CA TRP A 68 2.54 -11.52 4.83
C TRP A 68 3.37 -12.22 5.92
N LYS A 69 4.16 -13.24 5.56
CA LYS A 69 5.08 -13.94 6.46
C LYS A 69 6.16 -13.01 7.04
N GLN A 70 6.59 -12.01 6.28
CA GLN A 70 7.68 -11.10 6.65
C GLN A 70 7.22 -9.67 6.91
N ALA A 71 5.97 -9.34 6.59
CA ALA A 71 5.38 -8.02 6.81
C ALA A 71 5.66 -7.50 8.23
N LYS A 72 5.41 -8.34 9.24
CA LYS A 72 5.65 -7.99 10.65
C LYS A 72 7.09 -7.51 10.88
N GLU A 73 8.09 -8.29 10.45
CA GLU A 73 9.50 -7.95 10.61
C GLU A 73 9.87 -6.66 9.85
N VAL A 74 9.39 -6.53 8.61
CA VAL A 74 9.65 -5.35 7.79
C VAL A 74 9.11 -4.07 8.44
N PHE A 75 7.89 -4.11 8.97
CA PHE A 75 7.25 -2.96 9.61
C PHE A 75 7.85 -2.62 10.99
N PHE A 76 8.58 -3.54 11.62
CA PHE A 76 9.38 -3.24 12.82
C PHE A 76 10.69 -2.51 12.52
N ARG A 77 11.10 -2.41 11.25
CA ARG A 77 12.26 -1.60 10.85
C ARG A 77 11.90 -0.12 10.90
N LYS A 78 12.90 0.73 11.18
CA LYS A 78 12.73 2.20 11.18
C LYS A 78 12.55 2.71 9.74
N LEU A 79 11.31 2.72 9.27
CA LEU A 79 10.93 3.26 7.96
C LEU A 79 10.68 4.77 7.97
N GLY A 80 10.59 5.39 9.15
CA GLY A 80 10.22 6.80 9.31
C GLY A 80 8.75 7.06 8.98
N GLY A 81 8.36 8.35 8.99
CA GLY A 81 7.02 8.78 8.60
C GLY A 81 5.88 8.41 9.57
N LYS A 82 4.65 8.67 9.13
CA LYS A 82 3.42 8.47 9.90
C LYS A 82 2.84 7.09 9.60
N HIS A 83 3.06 6.13 10.48
CA HIS A 83 2.45 4.81 10.33
C HIS A 83 0.93 4.86 10.60
N ARG A 84 0.17 4.35 9.64
CA ARG A 84 -1.30 4.23 9.73
C ARG A 84 -1.75 2.86 9.25
N ARG A 85 -2.66 2.23 9.98
CA ARG A 85 -3.39 1.05 9.50
C ARG A 85 -4.63 1.50 8.75
N LEU A 86 -5.12 0.68 7.85
CA LEU A 86 -6.41 0.89 7.21
C LEU A 86 -7.55 0.46 8.15
N PRO A 87 -8.78 0.97 7.95
CA PRO A 87 -9.97 0.41 8.58
C PRO A 87 -10.12 -1.09 8.28
N GLY A 88 -10.95 -1.79 9.05
CA GLY A 88 -11.27 -3.18 8.78
C GLY A 88 -11.99 -3.32 7.44
N LEU A 89 -11.29 -3.81 6.43
CA LEU A 89 -11.78 -4.00 5.07
C LEU A 89 -11.59 -5.45 4.64
N LEU A 90 -12.53 -5.96 3.85
CA LEU A 90 -12.45 -7.28 3.24
C LEU A 90 -11.71 -7.16 1.90
N ALA A 91 -10.80 -8.08 1.63
CA ALA A 91 -10.14 -8.16 0.34
C ALA A 91 -11.10 -8.62 -0.77
N ALA A 92 -10.99 -7.97 -1.91
CA ALA A 92 -11.64 -8.33 -3.18
C ALA A 92 -10.70 -9.13 -4.10
N ASN A 93 -9.38 -9.08 -3.87
CA ASN A 93 -8.42 -9.87 -4.65
C ASN A 93 -8.67 -11.40 -4.53
N PRO A 94 -8.48 -12.20 -5.59
CA PRO A 94 -8.79 -13.63 -5.57
C PRO A 94 -7.98 -14.46 -4.56
N THR A 95 -6.74 -14.04 -4.28
CA THR A 95 -5.85 -14.78 -3.35
C THR A 95 -6.37 -14.72 -1.91
N ASN A 96 -6.95 -13.59 -1.50
CA ASN A 96 -7.38 -13.33 -0.14
C ASN A 96 -8.85 -12.91 -0.06
N TYR A 97 -9.67 -13.34 -1.02
CA TYR A 97 -11.06 -12.92 -1.12
C TYR A 97 -11.81 -13.10 0.20
N SER A 98 -12.54 -12.06 0.62
CA SER A 98 -13.29 -11.99 1.87
C SER A 98 -12.47 -12.16 3.16
N ARG A 99 -11.13 -12.06 3.09
CA ARG A 99 -10.28 -12.05 4.29
C ARG A 99 -10.13 -10.63 4.81
N LEU A 100 -10.41 -10.45 6.10
CA LEU A 100 -10.33 -9.16 6.77
C LEU A 100 -8.88 -8.69 6.93
N GLY A 101 -8.59 -7.48 6.43
CA GLY A 101 -7.31 -6.80 6.61
C GLY A 101 -6.14 -7.33 5.77
N ILE A 102 -6.38 -8.32 4.91
CA ILE A 102 -5.36 -8.95 4.05
C ILE A 102 -5.48 -8.41 2.62
N LEU A 103 -5.28 -7.10 2.49
CA LEU A 103 -5.38 -6.37 1.24
C LEU A 103 -4.10 -6.49 0.42
N SER A 104 -4.22 -6.40 -0.90
CA SER A 104 -3.12 -6.12 -1.82
C SER A 104 -2.67 -4.67 -1.71
N SER A 105 -1.47 -4.35 -2.22
CA SER A 105 -0.93 -2.98 -2.23
C SER A 105 -1.82 -2.00 -3.00
N LEU A 106 -2.51 -2.48 -4.05
CA LEU A 106 -3.48 -1.69 -4.81
C LEU A 106 -4.75 -1.40 -3.99
N GLU A 107 -5.36 -2.42 -3.39
CA GLU A 107 -6.54 -2.24 -2.53
C GLU A 107 -6.22 -1.34 -1.34
N ALA A 108 -5.01 -1.45 -0.80
CA ALA A 108 -4.56 -0.59 0.29
C ALA A 108 -4.50 0.90 -0.12
N LEU A 109 -4.03 1.19 -1.33
CA LEU A 109 -4.03 2.56 -1.87
C LEU A 109 -5.44 3.05 -2.20
N ALA A 110 -6.29 2.21 -2.78
CA ALA A 110 -7.68 2.58 -3.05
C ALA A 110 -8.43 2.90 -1.75
N ALA A 111 -8.25 2.07 -0.72
CA ALA A 111 -8.83 2.30 0.60
C ALA A 111 -8.32 3.60 1.25
N GLU A 112 -7.02 3.87 1.17
CA GLU A 112 -6.44 5.13 1.64
C GLU A 112 -7.05 6.33 0.93
N ALA A 113 -7.12 6.29 -0.40
CA ALA A 113 -7.68 7.37 -1.21
C ALA A 113 -9.15 7.64 -0.83
N GLU A 114 -9.94 6.60 -0.62
CA GLU A 114 -11.34 6.73 -0.21
C GLU A 114 -11.48 7.38 1.17
N VAL A 115 -10.67 6.97 2.15
CA VAL A 115 -10.68 7.60 3.49
C VAL A 115 -10.25 9.07 3.42
N LEU A 116 -9.22 9.38 2.64
CA LEU A 116 -8.73 10.74 2.47
C LEU A 116 -9.57 11.57 1.48
N LYS A 117 -10.56 10.98 0.81
CA LYS A 117 -11.36 11.60 -0.27
C LYS A 117 -10.46 12.23 -1.35
N LEU A 118 -9.47 11.46 -1.78
CA LEU A 118 -8.57 11.83 -2.86
C LEU A 118 -9.04 11.18 -4.16
N GLU A 119 -9.15 11.99 -5.21
CA GLU A 119 -9.35 11.46 -6.55
C GLU A 119 -8.05 10.80 -7.03
N ARG A 120 -8.15 9.53 -7.40
CA ARG A 120 -7.06 8.77 -7.99
C ARG A 120 -7.56 7.98 -9.18
N GLU A 121 -6.88 8.11 -10.30
CA GLU A 121 -7.10 7.25 -11.44
C GLU A 121 -6.42 5.90 -11.18
N PHE A 122 -7.23 4.86 -11.02
CA PHE A 122 -6.77 3.48 -11.03
C PHE A 122 -7.17 2.85 -12.36
N PHE A 123 -6.17 2.34 -13.08
CA PHE A 123 -6.38 1.76 -14.40
C PHE A 123 -6.91 0.33 -14.30
N PRO A 124 -7.86 -0.09 -15.16
CA PRO A 124 -8.40 -1.46 -15.19
C PRO A 124 -7.33 -2.56 -15.27
N GLN A 125 -6.19 -2.28 -15.91
CA GLN A 125 -5.05 -3.20 -16.02
C GLN A 125 -4.43 -3.56 -14.65
N LEU A 126 -4.60 -2.71 -13.64
CA LEU A 126 -4.18 -3.00 -12.27
C LEU A 126 -5.07 -4.06 -11.61
N TYR A 127 -6.33 -4.15 -12.05
CA TYR A 127 -7.35 -5.05 -11.57
C TYR A 127 -7.46 -6.32 -12.42
N GLU A 128 -6.51 -6.65 -13.30
CA GLU A 128 -6.59 -7.80 -14.25
C GLU A 128 -6.97 -9.18 -13.67
N TRP A 129 -6.99 -9.35 -12.35
CA TRP A 129 -7.56 -10.53 -11.69
C TRP A 129 -9.10 -10.46 -11.49
N GLU A 130 -9.75 -9.38 -11.94
CA GLU A 130 -11.21 -9.15 -11.95
C GLU A 130 -11.85 -9.54 -13.28
N ASN A 131 -11.06 -9.88 -14.30
CA ASN A 131 -11.60 -10.51 -15.50
C ASN A 131 -11.59 -12.04 -15.32
N PRO A 132 -12.78 -12.70 -15.34
CA PRO A 132 -12.91 -14.14 -15.19
C PRO A 132 -12.25 -14.94 -16.31
#